data_AF-A0A965APQ9-F1
#
_entry.id   AF-A0A965APQ9-F1
#
_cell.length_a   1.000
_cell.length_b   1.000
_cell.length_c   1.000
_cell.angle_alpha   90.00
_cell.angle_beta   90.00
_cell.angle_gamma   90.00
#
_symmetry.space_group_name_H-M   'P 1'
#
loop_
_entity.id
_entity.type
_entity.pdbx_description
1 polymer ?
#
loop_
_entity_poly.entity_id
_entity_poly.type
_entity_poly.pdbx_seq_one_letter_code
_entity_poly.pdbx_strand_id
1 'polypeptide(L)' 'GLRFEGTRFDCGDKAGFFEANVAFALARPDLRDQVQEVIDRYAAGPDR' A
#
# COMPACT_ATOMS: atom_id res chain seq x y z
N GLY A 1 5.87 -25.94 -14.40
CA GLY A 1 5.15 -24.88 -13.68
C GLY A 1 5.68 -23.55 -14.15
N LEU A 2 4.83 -22.54 -14.30
CA LEU A 2 5.24 -21.18 -14.65
C LEU A 2 5.67 -20.45 -13.37
N ARG A 3 6.84 -19.82 -13.37
CA ARG A 3 7.28 -18.97 -12.24
C ARG A 3 6.62 -17.61 -12.41
N PHE A 4 5.85 -17.21 -11.41
CA PHE A 4 5.25 -15.89 -11.38
C PHE A 4 6.31 -14.85 -10.96
N GLU A 5 6.43 -13.79 -11.74
CA GLU A 5 7.30 -12.64 -11.45
C GLU A 5 6.40 -11.46 -11.09
N GLY A 6 6.18 -11.27 -9.80
CA GLY A 6 5.37 -10.17 -9.29
C GLY A 6 5.16 -10.25 -7.79
N THR A 7 4.69 -9.15 -7.20
CA THR A 7 4.31 -9.09 -5.79
C THR A 7 2.93 -9.74 -5.61
N ARG A 8 2.81 -10.63 -4.61
CA ARG A 8 1.54 -11.20 -4.18
C ARG A 8 1.10 -10.50 -2.91
N PHE A 9 -0.17 -10.13 -2.86
CA PHE A 9 -0.80 -9.62 -1.65
C PHE A 9 -1.77 -10.67 -1.12
N ASP A 10 -1.75 -10.90 0.19
CA ASP A 10 -2.72 -11.78 0.84
C ASP A 10 -3.98 -11.00 1.19
N CYS A 11 -4.94 -10.96 0.27
CA CYS A 11 -6.21 -10.27 0.50
C CYS A 11 -7.18 -11.04 1.43
N GLY A 12 -6.80 -12.22 1.94
CA GLY A 12 -7.57 -12.97 2.93
C GLY A 12 -7.46 -12.39 4.34
N ASP A 13 -6.38 -11.64 4.62
CA ASP A 13 -6.18 -10.89 5.85
C ASP A 13 -6.42 -9.39 5.65
N LYS A 14 -6.85 -8.70 6.71
CA LYS A 14 -7.15 -7.26 6.65
C LYS A 14 -5.92 -6.41 6.38
N ALA A 15 -4.78 -6.76 6.94
CA ALA A 15 -3.54 -6.02 6.71
C ALA A 15 -3.06 -6.25 5.27
N GLY A 16 -3.13 -7.48 4.77
CA GLY A 16 -2.75 -7.77 3.38
C GLY A 16 -3.69 -7.14 2.34
N PHE A 17 -5.00 -7.07 2.61
CA PHE A 17 -5.92 -6.28 1.78
C PHE A 17 -5.57 -4.79 1.80
N PHE A 18 -5.26 -4.22 2.96
CA PHE A 18 -4.86 -2.82 3.07
C PHE A 18 -3.55 -2.54 2.33
N GLU A 19 -2.54 -3.41 2.46
CA GLU A 19 -1.27 -3.31 1.76
C GLU A 19 -1.46 -3.31 0.24
N ALA A 20 -2.32 -4.20 -0.28
CA ALA A 20 -2.65 -4.23 -1.70
C ALA A 20 -3.19 -2.86 -2.17
N ASN A 21 -4.17 -2.31 -1.44
CA ASN A 21 -4.77 -1.02 -1.79
C ASN A 21 -3.73 0.11 -1.77
N VAL A 22 -2.86 0.16 -0.76
CA VAL A 22 -1.77 1.14 -0.67
C VAL A 22 -0.81 1.00 -1.85
N ALA A 23 -0.37 -0.21 -2.17
CA ALA A 23 0.56 -0.47 -3.26
C ALA A 23 -0.02 -0.04 -4.63
N PHE A 24 -1.28 -0.39 -4.90
CA PHE A 24 -1.94 0.00 -6.14
C PHE A 24 -2.20 1.51 -6.22
N ALA A 25 -2.52 2.16 -5.10
CA ALA A 25 -2.74 3.60 -5.06
C ALA A 25 -1.44 4.39 -5.26
N LEU A 26 -0.32 3.94 -4.67
CA LEU A 26 1.01 4.53 -4.89
C LEU A 26 1.52 4.32 -6.32
N ALA A 27 1.10 3.24 -7.00
CA ALA A 27 1.46 3.03 -8.41
C ALA A 27 0.77 4.02 -9.37
N ARG A 28 -0.32 4.67 -8.95
CA ARG A 28 -1.10 5.62 -9.76
C ARG A 28 -0.55 7.05 -9.67
N PRO A 29 -0.09 7.66 -10.78
CA PRO A 29 0.49 9.01 -10.75
C PRO A 29 -0.44 10.09 -10.19
N ASP A 30 -1.75 9.97 -10.43
CA ASP A 30 -2.77 10.92 -9.99
C ASP A 30 -3.12 10.80 -8.49
N LEU A 31 -2.78 9.66 -7.86
CA LEU A 31 -3.08 9.39 -6.45
C LEU A 31 -1.86 9.32 -5.56
N ARG A 32 -0.67 9.06 -6.12
CA ARG A 32 0.58 8.80 -5.39
C ARG A 32 0.84 9.81 -4.29
N ASP A 33 0.83 11.10 -4.62
CA ASP A 33 1.24 12.16 -3.69
C ASP A 33 0.24 12.29 -2.52
N GLN A 34 -1.05 12.19 -2.80
CA GLN A 34 -2.10 12.26 -1.77
C GLN A 34 -2.03 11.05 -0.83
N VAL A 35 -1.80 9.86 -1.38
CA VAL A 35 -1.70 8.62 -0.61
C VAL A 35 -0.44 8.64 0.27
N GLN A 36 0.69 9.11 -0.28
CA GLN A 36 1.93 9.25 0.46
C GLN A 36 1.77 10.20 1.65
N GLU A 37 1.14 11.37 1.45
CA GLU A 37 0.88 12.33 2.53
C GLU A 37 0.04 11.72 3.67
N VAL A 38 -0.99 10.95 3.31
CA VAL A 38 -1.83 10.24 4.29
C VAL A 38 -1.02 9.21 5.06
N ILE A 39 -0.18 8.42 4.39
CA ILE A 39 0.67 7.43 5.05
C ILE A 39 1.63 8.11 6.02
N ASP A 40 2.31 9.17 5.59
CA ASP A 40 3.27 9.89 6.42
C ASP A 40 2.61 10.48 7.68
N ARG A 41 1.40 11.03 7.54
CA ARG A 41 0.60 11.56 8.65
C ARG A 41 0.32 10.54 9.74
N TYR A 42 0.02 9.30 9.38
CA TYR A 42 -0.31 8.24 10.34
C TYR A 42 0.91 7.41 10.76
N ALA A 43 1.98 7.38 9.97
CA ALA A 43 3.23 6.71 10.30
C ALA A 43 4.05 7.46 11.36
N ALA A 44 3.86 8.79 11.48
CA ALA A 44 4.58 9.63 12.46
C ALA A 44 4.28 9.29 13.94
N GLY A 45 3.23 8.49 14.23
CA GLY A 45 2.82 8.14 15.59
C GLY A 45 2.28 9.35 16.38
N PRO A 46 1.66 9.12 17.55
CA PRO A 46 1.05 10.18 18.35
C PRO A 46 2.03 11.08 19.13
N ASP A 47 3.34 11.04 18.83
CA ASP A 47 4.37 11.72 19.64
C ASP A 47 5.39 12.51 18.78
N ARG A 48 4.88 13.21 17.76
CA ARG A 48 5.59 14.31 17.10
C ARG A 48 4.66 15.50 16.84
#